data_AF-A0A838T6D3-F1
#
_entry.id   AF-A0A838T6D3-F1
#
_cell.length_a   1.000
_cell.length_b   1.000
_cell.length_c   1.000
_cell.angle_alpha   90.00
_cell.angle_beta   90.00
_cell.angle_gamma   90.00
#
_symmetry.space_group_name_H-M   'P 1'
#
loop_
_entity.id
_entity.type
_entity.pdbx_description
1 polymer ?
#
loop_
_entity_poly.entity_id
_entity_poly.type
_entity_poly.pdbx_seq_one_letter_code
_entity_poly.pdbx_strand_id
1 'polypeptide(L)'
;MFCEFHRNLIAYDQRRYCQCKACVSAINFTLKIITHYGEFTSYQVRDFRKLIGKDIIVAHQLLKNNIEQHEYWLVTESLLHNNNPWQALEWNSSTKQTENGDIAFHFTQLTRLKNNIIPESLKPMDLSKKIKNDINCEGIRVGYTHFISCRRKF
;
A
#
# COMPACT_ATOMS: atom_id res chain seq x y z
N MET A 1 -5.54 -2.62 7.84
CA MET A 1 -4.74 -2.25 6.65
C MET A 1 -3.25 -2.52 6.85
N PHE A 2 -2.55 -1.86 7.80
CA PHE A 2 -1.11 -2.07 8.05
C PHE A 2 -0.71 -3.51 8.36
N CYS A 3 -1.33 -4.14 9.38
CA CYS A 3 -1.00 -5.52 9.75
C CYS A 3 -1.31 -6.52 8.63
N GLU A 4 -2.33 -6.24 7.83
CA GLU A 4 -2.70 -7.07 6.67
C GLU A 4 -1.64 -7.00 5.58
N PHE A 5 -1.11 -5.81 5.28
CA PHE A 5 -0.01 -5.63 4.35
C PHE A 5 1.21 -6.47 4.75
N HIS A 6 1.63 -6.41 6.01
CA HIS A 6 2.77 -7.19 6.50
C HIS A 6 2.48 -8.69 6.57
N ARG A 7 1.26 -9.11 6.92
CA ARG A 7 0.84 -10.52 6.81
C ARG A 7 0.97 -11.04 5.38
N ASN A 8 0.60 -10.24 4.38
CA ASN A 8 0.76 -10.60 2.98
C ASN A 8 2.23 -10.70 2.56
N LEU A 9 3.11 -9.82 3.06
CA LEU A 9 4.56 -9.93 2.78
C LEU A 9 5.15 -11.22 3.38
N ILE A 10 4.78 -11.57 4.61
CA ILE A 10 5.20 -12.82 5.26
C ILE A 10 4.71 -14.04 4.48
N ALA A 11 3.43 -14.07 4.12
CA ALA A 11 2.86 -15.16 3.34
C ALA A 11 3.50 -15.26 1.94
N TYR A 12 3.80 -14.13 1.31
CA TYR A 12 4.52 -14.10 0.03
C TYR A 12 5.92 -14.69 0.17
N ASP A 13 6.68 -14.34 1.22
CA ASP A 13 8.03 -14.89 1.43
C ASP A 13 8.03 -16.41 1.59
N GLN A 14 7.03 -16.94 2.30
CA GLN A 14 6.90 -18.38 2.52
C GLN A 14 6.45 -19.16 1.27
N ARG A 15 5.75 -18.50 0.33
CA ARG A 15 5.15 -19.16 -0.85
C ARG A 15 5.87 -18.86 -2.17
N ARG A 16 6.80 -17.90 -2.19
CA ARG A 16 7.48 -17.51 -3.43
C ARG A 16 8.34 -18.67 -3.97
N TYR A 17 8.11 -19.02 -5.23
CA TYR A 17 8.93 -19.99 -5.96
C TYR A 17 10.10 -19.32 -6.70
N CYS A 18 9.98 -18.02 -6.98
CA CYS A 18 11.00 -17.25 -7.68
C CYS A 18 12.07 -16.72 -6.71
N GLN A 19 13.34 -16.86 -7.10
CA GLN A 19 14.52 -16.40 -6.37
C GLN A 19 15.21 -15.21 -7.05
N CYS A 20 14.54 -14.53 -7.98
CA CYS A 20 15.14 -13.35 -8.62
C CYS A 20 15.29 -12.20 -7.61
N LYS A 21 16.22 -11.27 -7.88
CA LYS A 21 16.49 -10.12 -7.02
C LYS A 21 15.23 -9.33 -6.65
N ALA A 22 14.31 -9.14 -7.60
CA ALA A 22 13.05 -8.43 -7.37
C ALA A 22 12.15 -9.16 -6.35
N CYS A 23 11.99 -10.47 -6.49
CA CYS A 23 11.16 -11.28 -5.59
C CYS A 23 11.74 -11.33 -4.18
N VAL A 24 13.06 -11.44 -4.05
CA VAL A 24 13.75 -11.41 -2.75
C VAL A 24 13.66 -10.02 -2.12
N SER A 25 13.75 -8.93 -2.89
CA SER A 25 13.62 -7.57 -2.33
C SER A 25 12.19 -7.19 -1.93
N ALA A 26 11.17 -7.84 -2.50
CA ALA A 26 9.78 -7.47 -2.27
C ALA A 26 9.35 -7.61 -0.79
N ILE A 27 9.98 -8.51 -0.05
CA ILE A 27 9.71 -8.70 1.38
C ILE A 27 10.18 -7.52 2.25
N ASN A 28 11.07 -6.68 1.73
CA ASN A 28 11.60 -5.51 2.42
C ASN A 28 10.73 -4.26 2.22
N PHE A 29 9.56 -4.40 1.57
CA PHE A 29 8.65 -3.28 1.41
C PHE A 29 8.08 -2.82 2.76
N THR A 30 7.99 -1.51 2.89
CA THR A 30 7.50 -0.79 4.07
C THR A 30 6.29 0.03 3.66
N LEU A 31 5.49 0.43 4.65
CA LEU A 31 4.26 1.19 4.41
C LEU A 31 4.26 2.50 5.20
N LYS A 32 4.13 3.61 4.47
CA LYS A 32 3.84 4.94 5.00
C LYS A 32 2.35 5.20 4.86
N ILE A 33 1.67 5.51 5.98
CA ILE A 33 0.25 5.86 5.99
C ILE A 33 0.15 7.35 6.22
N ILE A 34 -0.61 8.05 5.37
CA ILE A 34 -0.85 9.49 5.50
C ILE A 34 -2.34 9.73 5.53
N THR A 35 -2.79 10.44 6.55
CA THR A 35 -4.19 10.84 6.71
C THR A 35 -4.25 12.35 6.71
N HIS A 36 -4.93 12.87 5.70
CA HIS A 36 -5.13 14.29 5.51
C HIS A 36 -6.59 14.51 5.15
N TYR A 37 -7.18 15.56 5.72
CA TYR A 37 -8.56 15.96 5.46
C TYR A 37 -8.57 17.32 4.79
N GLY A 38 -9.35 17.43 3.72
CA GLY A 38 -9.51 18.63 2.93
C GLY A 38 -10.41 18.39 1.71
N GLU A 39 -10.50 19.37 0.84
CA GLU A 39 -11.40 19.38 -0.30
C GLU A 39 -10.74 18.80 -1.56
N PHE A 40 -11.52 18.02 -2.31
CA PHE A 40 -11.09 17.50 -3.59
C PHE A 40 -12.28 17.34 -4.52
N THR A 41 -12.01 17.43 -5.82
CA THR A 41 -12.95 17.10 -6.89
C THR A 41 -12.48 15.85 -7.61
N SER A 42 -13.42 15.04 -8.11
CA SER A 42 -13.09 13.90 -8.96
C SER A 42 -13.23 14.26 -10.44
N TYR A 43 -12.25 13.88 -11.26
CA TYR A 43 -12.28 14.04 -12.71
C TYR A 43 -12.16 12.69 -13.42
N GLN A 44 -13.02 12.44 -14.40
CA GLN A 44 -12.99 11.21 -15.19
C GLN A 44 -12.08 11.37 -16.41
N VAL A 45 -11.08 10.50 -16.53
CA VAL A 45 -10.21 10.40 -17.70
C VAL A 45 -10.42 9.02 -18.33
N ARG A 46 -11.21 8.95 -19.39
CA ARG A 46 -11.64 7.69 -20.02
C ARG A 46 -12.29 6.77 -18.98
N ASP A 47 -11.65 5.64 -18.67
CA ASP A 47 -12.14 4.66 -17.70
C ASP A 47 -11.62 4.88 -16.27
N PHE A 48 -10.76 5.88 -16.06
CA PHE A 48 -10.14 6.14 -14.76
C PHE A 48 -10.69 7.40 -14.09
N ARG A 49 -11.12 7.28 -12.84
CA ARG A 49 -11.47 8.42 -11.98
C ARG A 49 -10.23 8.90 -11.22
N LYS A 50 -9.86 10.17 -11.40
CA LYS A 50 -8.75 10.82 -10.69
C LYS A 50 -9.28 11.81 -9.67
N LEU A 51 -8.56 11.97 -8.57
CA LEU A 51 -8.83 13.03 -7.60
C LEU A 51 -7.92 14.23 -7.90
N ILE A 52 -8.47 15.43 -7.88
CA ILE A 52 -7.78 16.68 -8.16
C ILE A 52 -8.22 17.69 -7.10
N GLY A 53 -7.27 18.43 -6.54
CA GLY A 53 -7.54 19.43 -5.52
C GLY A 53 -6.26 19.86 -4.83
N LYS A 54 -6.32 21.00 -4.15
CA LYS A 54 -5.19 21.52 -3.36
C LYS A 54 -4.78 20.52 -2.28
N ASP A 55 -5.76 19.93 -1.59
CA ASP A 55 -5.51 18.98 -0.50
C ASP A 55 -4.96 17.63 -1.00
N ILE A 56 -5.24 17.24 -2.25
CA ILE A 56 -4.59 16.08 -2.88
C ILE A 56 -3.11 16.36 -3.14
N ILE A 57 -2.78 17.57 -3.60
CA ILE A 57 -1.38 17.99 -3.78
C ILE A 57 -0.66 17.97 -2.43
N VAL A 58 -1.29 18.50 -1.38
CA VAL A 58 -0.76 18.46 0.00
C VAL A 58 -0.50 17.02 0.44
N ALA A 59 -1.45 16.10 0.28
CA ALA A 59 -1.26 14.69 0.64
C ALA A 59 -0.06 14.06 -0.09
N HIS A 60 0.10 14.35 -1.39
CA HIS A 60 1.26 13.90 -2.18
C HIS A 60 2.58 14.54 -1.73
N GLN A 61 2.56 15.81 -1.35
CA GLN A 61 3.72 16.50 -0.79
C GLN A 61 4.08 15.89 0.57
N LEU A 62 3.12 15.65 1.45
CA LEU A 62 3.33 14.97 2.72
C LEU A 62 3.93 13.57 2.53
N LEU A 63 3.57 12.83 1.47
CA LEU A 63 4.22 11.55 1.13
C LEU A 63 5.72 11.70 0.83
N LYS A 64 6.12 12.84 0.27
CA LYS A 64 7.52 13.18 -0.05
C LYS A 64 8.20 13.97 1.09
N ASN A 65 8.08 13.52 2.34
CA ASN A 65 8.71 14.19 3.49
C ASN A 65 10.11 13.65 3.81
N ASN A 66 10.82 14.34 4.71
CA ASN A 66 12.18 14.03 5.17
C ASN A 66 12.19 13.21 6.46
N ILE A 67 11.09 12.51 6.80
CA ILE A 67 11.08 11.59 7.94
C ILE A 67 11.95 10.38 7.57
N GLU A 68 12.98 10.11 8.37
CA GLU A 68 13.96 9.04 8.13
C GLU A 68 13.32 7.64 8.19
N GLN A 69 12.29 7.49 9.02
CA GLN A 69 11.60 6.21 9.16
C GLN A 69 10.77 5.91 7.91
N HIS A 70 10.62 4.62 7.59
CA HIS A 70 9.83 4.17 6.44
C HIS A 70 8.51 3.49 6.83
N GLU A 71 8.26 3.29 8.13
CA GLU A 71 7.03 2.68 8.68
C GLU A 71 6.42 3.60 9.74
N TYR A 72 5.56 4.52 9.29
CA TYR A 72 4.89 5.45 10.17
C TYR A 72 3.49 5.78 9.68
N TRP A 73 2.71 6.32 10.60
CA TRP A 73 1.45 6.96 10.30
C TRP A 73 1.57 8.46 10.57
N LEU A 74 1.25 9.27 9.58
CA LEU A 74 1.23 10.72 9.62
C LEU A 74 -0.20 11.23 9.51
N VAL A 75 -0.57 12.18 10.38
CA VAL A 75 -1.89 12.79 10.46
C VAL A 75 -1.74 14.30 10.50
N THR A 76 -2.46 15.03 9.63
CA THR A 76 -2.48 16.51 9.69
C THR A 76 -3.30 17.00 10.87
N GLU A 77 -2.96 18.16 11.42
CA GLU A 77 -3.64 18.74 12.60
C GLU A 77 -5.16 18.87 12.44
N SER A 78 -5.65 19.09 11.21
CA SER A 78 -7.09 19.15 10.90
C SER A 78 -7.89 17.93 11.39
N LEU A 79 -7.24 16.78 11.58
CA LEU A 79 -7.85 15.53 12.03
C LEU A 79 -7.69 15.26 13.53
N LEU A 80 -6.90 16.05 14.24
CA LEU A 80 -6.60 15.87 15.67
C LEU A 80 -7.53 16.75 16.51
N HIS A 81 -8.83 16.49 16.45
CA HIS A 81 -9.76 17.06 17.41
C HIS A 81 -9.89 16.16 18.65
N ASN A 82 -10.15 16.79 19.80
CA ASN A 82 -10.26 16.18 21.13
C ASN A 82 -11.10 14.88 21.10
N ASN A 83 -10.53 13.78 21.61
CA ASN A 83 -11.08 12.41 21.71
C ASN A 83 -10.77 11.46 20.55
N ASN A 84 -9.51 11.40 20.09
CA ASN A 84 -9.10 10.36 19.16
C ASN A 84 -8.67 9.07 19.88
N PRO A 85 -9.14 7.87 19.45
CA PRO A 85 -8.84 6.57 20.09
C PRO A 85 -7.37 6.11 19.93
N TRP A 86 -6.51 6.98 19.41
CA TRP A 86 -5.12 6.70 19.05
C TRP A 86 -4.12 7.43 19.97
N GLN A 87 -4.60 8.02 21.07
CA GLN A 87 -3.78 8.66 22.11
C GLN A 87 -2.79 7.70 22.80
N ALA A 88 -3.03 6.39 22.69
CA ALA A 88 -2.12 5.37 23.24
C ALA A 88 -0.80 5.23 22.45
N LEU A 89 -0.65 5.92 21.31
CA LEU A 89 0.56 5.91 20.50
C LEU A 89 1.46 7.11 20.87
N GLU A 90 2.76 6.91 20.78
CA GLU A 90 3.74 7.99 20.95
C GLU A 90 3.77 8.84 19.67
N TRP A 91 3.22 10.05 19.75
CA TRP A 91 3.15 10.99 18.63
C TRP A 91 4.29 12.00 18.69
N ASN A 92 4.93 12.20 17.55
CA ASN A 92 5.90 13.26 17.31
C ASN A 92 5.28 14.32 16.41
N SER A 93 5.54 15.59 16.68
CA SER A 93 5.07 16.71 15.87
C SER A 93 6.17 17.22 14.94
N SER A 94 5.81 17.56 13.71
CA SER A 94 6.72 18.19 12.76
C SER A 94 5.94 19.03 11.75
N THR A 95 6.66 19.83 10.97
CA THR A 95 6.09 20.75 10.00
C THR A 95 6.78 20.54 8.66
N LYS A 96 5.98 20.53 7.60
CA LYS A 96 6.49 20.50 6.23
C LYS A 96 6.25 21.85 5.57
N GLN A 97 7.33 22.46 5.11
CA GLN A 97 7.24 23.64 4.24
C GLN A 97 6.75 23.20 2.85
N THR A 98 5.70 23.86 2.37
CA THR A 98 5.19 23.68 1.02
C THR A 98 5.12 25.01 0.30
N GLU A 99 5.00 24.97 -1.02
CA GLU A 99 4.85 26.18 -1.86
C GLU A 99 3.64 27.05 -1.42
N ASN A 100 2.65 26.44 -0.75
CA ASN A 100 1.41 27.09 -0.33
C ASN A 100 1.37 27.38 1.19
N GLY A 101 2.50 27.29 1.88
CA GLY A 101 2.63 27.52 3.32
C GLY A 101 3.07 26.30 4.11
N ASP A 102 3.18 26.47 5.41
CA ASP A 102 3.64 25.44 6.34
C ASP A 102 2.48 24.54 6.77
N ILE A 103 2.70 23.23 6.71
CA ILE A 103 1.71 22.22 7.06
C ILE A 103 2.20 21.46 8.28
N ALA A 104 1.57 21.72 9.41
CA ALA A 104 1.83 21.02 10.66
C ALA A 104 1.15 19.64 10.66
N PHE A 105 1.86 18.65 11.18
CA PHE A 105 1.37 17.28 11.27
C PHE A 105 1.99 16.55 12.46
N HIS A 106 1.35 15.46 12.85
CA HIS A 106 1.85 14.52 13.84
C HIS A 106 2.11 13.18 13.18
N PHE A 107 3.12 12.46 13.64
CA PHE A 107 3.40 11.12 13.17
C PHE A 107 3.82 10.17 14.29
N THR A 108 3.54 8.90 14.11
CA THR A 108 3.89 7.83 15.04
C THR A 108 4.44 6.62 14.30
N GLN A 109 5.38 5.91 14.93
CA GLN A 109 6.00 4.73 14.33
C GLN A 109 5.09 3.51 14.48
N LEU A 110 4.92 2.76 13.38
CA LEU A 110 4.08 1.56 13.37
C LEU A 110 4.85 0.26 13.61
N THR A 111 6.17 0.34 13.78
CA THR A 111 7.07 -0.81 13.95
C THR A 111 6.61 -1.74 15.08
N ARG A 112 6.07 -1.19 16.17
CA ARG A 112 5.53 -1.99 17.29
C ARG A 112 4.38 -2.90 16.87
N LEU A 113 3.49 -2.40 16.00
CA LEU A 113 2.36 -3.18 15.49
C LEU A 113 2.82 -4.30 14.56
N LYS A 114 3.90 -4.08 13.79
CA LYS A 114 4.50 -5.08 12.91
C LYS A 114 5.10 -6.25 13.70
N ASN A 115 5.79 -5.95 14.80
CA ASN A 115 6.44 -6.98 15.64
C ASN A 115 5.44 -7.93 16.31
N ASN A 116 4.19 -7.51 16.48
CA ASN A 116 3.13 -8.31 17.08
C ASN A 116 2.38 -9.20 16.07
N ILE A 117 2.80 -9.22 14.80
CA ILE A 117 2.16 -10.03 13.77
C ILE A 117 2.65 -11.47 13.88
N ILE A 118 1.74 -12.37 14.27
CA ILE A 118 1.98 -13.81 14.27
C ILE A 118 1.87 -14.30 12.82
N PRO A 119 2.90 -14.97 12.26
CA PRO A 119 2.80 -15.63 10.96
C PRO A 119 1.69 -16.66 11.00
N GLU A 120 0.73 -16.57 10.08
CA GLU A 120 -0.28 -17.62 9.92
C GLU A 120 0.44 -18.93 9.55
N SER A 121 0.06 -20.04 10.19
CA SER A 121 0.65 -21.33 9.89
C SER A 121 0.33 -21.75 8.46
N LEU A 122 1.31 -22.31 7.76
CA LEU A 122 1.15 -22.75 6.38
C LEU A 122 0.13 -23.89 6.33
N LYS A 123 -1.11 -23.58 5.92
CA LYS A 123 -2.00 -24.61 5.40
C LYS A 123 -1.42 -25.05 4.06
N PRO A 124 -1.15 -26.36 3.86
CA PRO A 124 -0.70 -26.85 2.57
C PRO A 124 -1.70 -26.41 1.50
N MET A 125 -1.18 -25.92 0.38
CA MET A 125 -2.00 -25.53 -0.75
C MET A 125 -2.67 -26.79 -1.29
N ASP A 126 -3.95 -26.98 -0.99
CA ASP A 126 -4.72 -28.15 -1.44
C ASP A 126 -4.93 -28.08 -2.95
N LEU A 127 -3.99 -28.66 -3.69
CA LEU A 127 -4.02 -28.77 -5.14
C LEU A 127 -5.09 -29.77 -5.64
N SER A 128 -5.78 -30.49 -4.75
CA SER A 128 -6.77 -31.51 -5.12
C SER A 128 -8.08 -30.94 -5.70
N LYS A 129 -8.31 -29.62 -5.57
CA LYS A 129 -9.48 -28.93 -6.15
C LYS A 129 -9.27 -28.36 -7.56
N LYS A 130 -8.18 -28.69 -8.25
CA LYS A 130 -8.11 -28.45 -9.70
C LYS A 130 -8.97 -29.49 -10.41
N ILE A 131 -10.19 -29.11 -10.77
CA ILE A 131 -10.98 -29.82 -11.77
C ILE A 131 -10.10 -29.96 -13.02
N LYS A 132 -9.79 -31.20 -13.40
CA LYS A 132 -9.33 -31.52 -14.75
C LYS A 132 -10.47 -31.15 -15.69
N ASN A 133 -10.42 -29.97 -16.28
CA ASN A 133 -11.13 -29.78 -17.54
C ASN A 133 -10.28 -30.50 -18.58
N ASP A 134 -10.67 -31.73 -18.91
CA ASP A 134 -10.26 -32.39 -20.13
C ASP A 134 -10.83 -31.56 -21.29
N ILE A 135 -10.06 -30.56 -21.72
CA ILE A 135 -10.38 -29.78 -22.92
C ILE A 135 -10.10 -30.72 -24.08
N ASN A 136 -11.16 -31.33 -24.61
CA ASN A 136 -11.11 -32.14 -25.81
C ASN A 136 -10.64 -31.23 -26.96
N CYS A 137 -9.46 -31.53 -27.50
CA CYS A 137 -8.80 -30.75 -28.54
C CYS A 137 -9.42 -31.02 -29.91
N GLU A 138 -10.66 -30.59 -30.15
CA GLU A 138 -11.20 -30.44 -31.50
C GLU A 138 -11.85 -29.06 -31.64
N GLY A 139 -11.17 -28.15 -32.35
CA GLY A 139 -11.70 -26.84 -32.74
C GLY A 139 -11.38 -25.66 -31.81
N ILE A 140 -10.11 -25.45 -31.46
CA ILE A 140 -9.70 -24.23 -30.72
C ILE A 140 -9.74 -23.02 -31.68
N ARG A 141 -10.82 -22.23 -31.62
CA ARG A 141 -10.73 -20.78 -31.88
C ARG A 141 -10.07 -20.14 -30.67
N VAL A 142 -8.80 -19.78 -30.81
CA VAL A 142 -8.03 -19.07 -29.78
C VAL A 142 -8.58 -17.65 -29.67
N GLY A 143 -9.46 -17.41 -28.70
CA GLY A 143 -9.82 -16.06 -28.27
C GLY A 143 -8.69 -15.48 -27.44
N TYR A 144 -7.84 -14.66 -28.06
CA TYR A 144 -6.78 -13.93 -27.37
C TYR A 144 -7.39 -12.90 -26.41
N THR A 145 -7.47 -13.23 -25.12
CA THR A 145 -7.62 -12.21 -24.06
C THR A 145 -6.32 -11.41 -24.01
N HIS A 146 -6.36 -10.17 -24.50
CA HIS A 146 -5.24 -9.25 -24.53
C HIS A 146 -4.67 -9.01 -23.11
N PHE A 147 -3.54 -9.63 -22.79
CA PHE A 147 -2.63 -9.15 -21.76
C PHE A 147 -1.67 -8.15 -22.42
N ILE A 148 -1.92 -6.85 -22.24
CA ILE A 148 -0.93 -5.82 -22.59
C ILE A 148 0.16 -5.83 -21.51
N SER A 149 1.23 -6.58 -21.78
CA SER A 149 2.49 -6.49 -21.04
C SER A 149 3.26 -5.25 -21.49
N CYS A 150 3.30 -4.22 -20.65
CA CYS A 150 4.15 -3.05 -20.88
C CYS A 150 5.59 -3.36 -20.42
N ARG A 151 6.42 -3.89 -21.32
CA ARG A 151 7.87 -3.91 -21.15
C ARG A 151 8.42 -2.49 -21.35
N ARG A 152 8.87 -1.83 -20.29
CA ARG A 152 9.90 -0.78 -20.42
C ARG A 152 11.26 -1.46 -20.55
N LYS A 153 11.87 -1.35 -21.73
CA LYS A 153 13.31 -1.57 -21.90
C LYS A 153 14.04 -0.44 -21.19
N PHE A 154 14.96 -0.79 -20.30
CA PHE A 154 16.19 -0.05 -20.08
C PHE A 154 17.32 -1.04 -20.35
#